data_AF-A0A529FEI7-F1
#
_entry.id   AF-A0A529FEI7-F1
#
_cell.length_a   1.000
_cell.length_b   1.000
_cell.length_c   1.000
_cell.angle_alpha   90.00
_cell.angle_beta   90.00
_cell.angle_gamma   90.00
#
_symmetry.space_group_name_H-M   'P 1'
#
loop_
_entity.id
_entity.type
_entity.pdbx_description
1 polymer ?
#
loop_
_entity_poly.entity_id
_entity_poly.type
_entity_poly.pdbx_seq_one_letter_code
_entity_poly.pdbx_strand_id
1 'polypeptide(L)'
;QAVQLNMLPRFVIQHTSEKQSGQIYLPRINLMLALVVMLLVVGFGESSRLASAYGISVTGNMLVTNILLFVVMTRIWKWPLGVAIALMAVFVFIDTGFFAANIVKVFEGGWASLAIAAVIVMTMWTWIR
;
A
#
# COMPACT_ATOMS: atom_id res chain seq x y z
N GLN A 1 12.23 -0.22 -4.15
CA GLN A 1 12.36 -1.61 -3.66
C GLN A 1 11.92 -2.64 -4.70
N ALA A 2 10.69 -2.65 -5.21
CA ALA A 2 10.26 -3.65 -6.22
C ALA A 2 11.13 -3.70 -7.50
N VAL A 3 11.63 -2.55 -7.99
CA VAL A 3 12.60 -2.49 -9.10
C VAL A 3 13.94 -3.14 -8.73
N GLN A 4 14.40 -3.00 -7.48
CA GLN A 4 15.64 -3.62 -7.00
C GLN A 4 15.49 -5.14 -6.77
N LEU A 5 14.26 -5.61 -6.57
CA LEU A 5 13.91 -7.02 -6.42
C LEU A 5 13.59 -7.69 -7.77
N ASN A 6 13.83 -7.02 -8.91
CA ASN A 6 13.48 -7.48 -10.27
C ASN A 6 11.99 -7.86 -10.46
N MET A 7 11.09 -7.33 -9.62
CA MET A 7 9.66 -7.65 -9.67
C MET A 7 8.88 -6.78 -10.65
N LEU A 8 9.57 -5.94 -11.45
CA LEU A 8 8.95 -4.95 -12.32
C LEU A 8 9.68 -4.84 -13.66
N PRO A 9 8.98 -4.44 -14.74
CA PRO A 9 9.62 -4.16 -16.03
C PRO A 9 10.75 -3.15 -15.88
N ARG A 10 11.77 -3.25 -16.75
CA ARG A 10 12.84 -2.26 -16.81
C ARG A 10 12.27 -0.91 -17.22
N PHE A 11 12.31 0.06 -16.31
CA PHE A 11 11.90 1.43 -16.58
C PHE A 11 13.11 2.31 -16.91
N VAL A 12 12.90 3.33 -17.75
CA VAL A 12 13.90 4.37 -18.00
C VAL A 12 13.95 5.28 -16.78
N ILE A 13 14.99 5.11 -15.97
CA ILE A 13 15.28 5.94 -14.81
C ILE A 13 16.00 7.19 -15.31
N GLN A 14 15.36 8.35 -15.18
CA GLN A 14 16.01 9.64 -15.41
C GLN A 14 16.46 10.20 -14.07
N HIS A 15 17.77 10.38 -13.91
CA HIS A 15 18.33 11.09 -12.76
C HIS A 15 18.29 12.58 -13.09
N THR A 16 17.36 13.32 -12.47
CA THR A 16 17.18 14.76 -12.73
C THR A 16 18.29 15.61 -12.10
N SER A 17 19.10 15.04 -11.21
CA SER A 17 20.32 15.68 -10.67
C SER A 17 21.38 14.65 -10.31
N GLU A 18 22.61 14.86 -10.81
CA GLU A 18 23.78 14.01 -10.50
C GLU A 18 24.26 14.15 -9.04
N LYS A 19 23.86 15.23 -8.34
CA LYS A 19 24.34 15.53 -6.97
C LYS A 19 23.40 15.05 -5.86
N GLN A 20 22.18 14.63 -6.20
CA GLN A 20 21.15 14.26 -5.23
C GLN A 20 20.59 12.89 -5.60
N SER A 21 21.06 11.85 -4.89
CA SER A 21 20.62 10.45 -5.07
C SER A 21 19.10 10.26 -4.93
N GLY A 22 18.39 11.22 -4.33
CA GLY A 22 16.92 11.21 -4.20
C GLY A 22 16.13 11.68 -5.42
N GLN A 23 16.75 12.30 -6.43
CA GLN A 23 16.02 12.84 -7.60
C GLN A 23 15.94 11.81 -8.73
N ILE A 24 15.08 10.81 -8.52
CA ILE A 24 14.76 9.77 -9.49
C ILE A 24 13.41 10.10 -10.14
N TYR A 25 13.42 10.40 -11.43
CA TYR A 25 12.21 10.60 -12.22
C TYR A 25 11.97 9.41 -13.16
N LEU A 26 10.73 8.91 -13.16
CA LEU A 26 10.28 7.82 -14.01
C LEU A 26 9.13 8.35 -14.90
N PRO A 27 9.42 8.93 -16.07
CA PRO A 27 8.42 9.64 -16.89
C PRO A 27 7.18 8.80 -17.19
N ARG A 28 7.39 7.53 -17.58
CA ARG A 28 6.29 6.60 -17.90
C ARG A 28 5.41 6.27 -16.71
N ILE A 29 6.02 6.03 -15.54
CA ILE A 29 5.27 5.76 -14.31
C ILE A 29 4.50 7.00 -13.88
N ASN A 30 5.14 8.18 -13.94
CA ASN A 30 4.48 9.42 -13.55
C ASN A 30 3.28 9.75 -14.45
N LEU A 31 3.40 9.52 -15.76
CA LEU A 31 2.29 9.68 -16.69
C LEU A 31 1.16 8.66 -16.43
N MET A 32 1.51 7.40 -16.17
CA MET A 32 0.51 6.39 -15.76
C MET A 32 -0.20 6.78 -14.47
N LEU A 33 0.54 7.22 -13.45
CA LEU A 33 -0.01 7.67 -12.17
C LEU A 33 -0.94 8.87 -12.38
N ALA A 34 -0.54 9.85 -13.20
CA ALA A 34 -1.37 11.00 -13.52
C ALA A 34 -2.68 10.58 -14.18
N LEU A 35 -2.65 9.68 -15.17
CA LEU A 35 -3.85 9.15 -15.82
C LEU A 35 -4.76 8.40 -14.84
N VAL A 36 -4.20 7.52 -14.01
CA VAL A 36 -4.98 6.76 -13.01
C VAL A 36 -5.62 7.70 -11.99
N VAL A 37 -4.90 8.70 -11.49
CA VAL A 37 -5.44 9.69 -10.56
C VAL A 37 -6.56 10.50 -11.21
N MET A 38 -6.38 10.97 -12.44
CA MET A 38 -7.43 11.68 -13.17
C MET A 38 -8.69 10.82 -13.35
N LEU A 39 -8.53 9.55 -13.73
CA LEU A 39 -9.64 8.61 -13.88
C LEU A 39 -10.36 8.36 -12.53
N LEU A 40 -9.62 8.23 -11.43
CA LEU A 40 -10.21 8.06 -10.11
C LEU A 40 -10.96 9.32 -9.66
N VAL A 41 -10.41 10.52 -9.88
CA VAL A 41 -11.07 11.78 -9.52
C VAL A 41 -12.38 11.94 -10.31
N VAL A 42 -12.36 11.72 -11.63
CA VAL A 42 -13.57 11.79 -12.47
C VAL A 42 -14.58 10.68 -12.13
N GLY A 43 -14.10 9.46 -11.87
CA GLY A 43 -14.96 8.31 -11.58
C GLY A 43 -15.64 8.36 -10.21
N PHE A 44 -14.98 8.94 -9.21
CA PHE A 44 -15.53 9.08 -7.86
C PHE A 44 -16.31 10.38 -7.66
N GLY A 45 -15.90 11.48 -8.29
CA GLY A 45 -16.56 12.79 -8.28
C GLY A 45 -16.51 13.53 -6.94
N GLU A 46 -16.72 12.82 -5.83
CA GLU A 46 -16.69 13.34 -4.46
C GLU A 46 -15.51 12.82 -3.65
N SER A 47 -14.90 13.71 -2.88
CA SER A 47 -13.80 13.40 -1.96
C SER A 47 -14.19 12.38 -0.88
N SER A 48 -15.46 12.35 -0.46
CA SER A 48 -16.01 11.42 0.54
C SER A 48 -15.89 9.96 0.08
N ARG A 49 -16.28 9.69 -1.17
CA ARG A 49 -16.24 8.36 -1.79
C ARG A 49 -14.80 7.92 -2.08
N LEU A 50 -13.94 8.85 -2.51
CA LEU A 50 -12.52 8.58 -2.73
C LEU A 50 -11.79 8.24 -1.42
N ALA A 51 -12.03 9.01 -0.35
CA ALA A 51 -11.45 8.77 0.97
C ALA A 51 -11.83 7.39 1.52
N SER A 52 -13.08 6.99 1.26
CA SER A 52 -13.60 5.69 1.67
C SER A 52 -12.94 4.52 0.94
N ALA A 53 -12.63 4.66 -0.36
CA ALA A 53 -11.93 3.62 -1.13
C ALA A 53 -10.46 3.44 -0.70
N TYR A 54 -9.78 4.53 -0.34
CA TYR A 54 -8.40 4.51 0.14
C TYR A 54 -8.28 3.86 1.53
N GLY A 55 -9.25 4.08 2.41
CA GLY A 55 -9.23 3.57 3.79
C GLY A 55 -9.05 2.04 3.87
N ILE A 56 -9.65 1.29 2.95
CA ILE A 56 -9.53 -0.18 2.89
C ILE A 56 -8.09 -0.62 2.60
N SER A 57 -7.42 0.03 1.63
CA SER A 57 -6.02 -0.27 1.33
C SER A 57 -5.10 0.05 2.49
N VAL A 58 -5.37 1.16 3.19
CA VAL A 58 -4.59 1.55 4.37
C VAL A 58 -4.76 0.55 5.49
N THR A 59 -5.99 0.15 5.80
CA THR A 59 -6.24 -0.87 6.84
C THR A 59 -5.60 -2.20 6.49
N GLY A 60 -5.64 -2.62 5.22
CA GLY A 60 -4.92 -3.81 4.76
C GLY A 60 -3.40 -3.71 4.95
N ASN A 61 -2.81 -2.55 4.62
CA ASN A 61 -1.39 -2.31 4.86
C ASN A 61 -1.04 -2.31 6.35
N MET A 62 -1.85 -1.66 7.19
CA MET A 62 -1.67 -1.63 8.64
C MET A 62 -1.64 -3.05 9.23
N LEU A 63 -2.56 -3.91 8.82
CA LEU A 63 -2.61 -5.30 9.23
C LEU A 63 -1.32 -6.05 8.87
N VAL A 64 -0.82 -5.90 7.64
CA VAL A 64 0.45 -6.51 7.22
C VAL A 64 1.62 -5.97 8.04
N THR A 65 1.70 -4.66 8.26
CA THR A 65 2.77 -4.06 9.07
C THR A 65 2.71 -4.51 10.53
N ASN A 66 1.52 -4.74 11.07
CA ASN A 66 1.30 -5.26 12.42
C ASN A 66 1.79 -6.70 12.56
N ILE A 67 1.49 -7.56 11.58
CA ILE A 67 2.04 -8.93 11.55
C ILE A 67 3.57 -8.89 11.47
N LEU A 68 4.13 -8.03 10.61
CA LEU A 68 5.58 -7.88 10.49
C LEU A 68 6.20 -7.38 11.80
N LEU A 69 5.56 -6.40 12.46
CA LEU A 69 6.01 -5.87 13.73
C LEU A 69 6.04 -6.97 14.81
N PHE A 70 5.02 -7.83 14.86
CA PHE A 70 4.99 -8.98 15.76
C PHE A 70 6.16 -9.95 15.50
N VAL A 71 6.46 -10.23 14.22
CA VAL A 71 7.62 -11.05 13.84
C VAL A 71 8.93 -10.40 14.26
N VAL A 72 9.09 -9.09 14.05
CA VAL A 72 10.30 -8.35 14.44
C VAL A 72 10.48 -8.37 15.96
N MET A 73 9.43 -8.10 16.73
CA MET A 73 9.47 -8.10 18.19
C MET A 73 9.85 -9.46 18.78
N THR A 74 9.33 -10.55 18.20
CA THR A 74 9.58 -11.91 18.68
C THR A 74 10.90 -12.50 18.17
N ARG A 75 11.24 -12.29 16.89
CA ARG A 75 12.40 -12.94 16.24
C ARG A 75 13.68 -12.10 16.29
N ILE A 76 13.57 -10.78 16.15
CA ILE A 76 14.74 -9.89 16.07
C ILE A 76 15.04 -9.31 17.46
N TRP A 77 14.05 -8.69 18.09
CA TRP A 77 14.23 -8.03 19.39
C TRP A 77 14.13 -8.99 20.58
N LYS A 78 13.62 -10.20 20.36
CA LYS A 78 13.47 -11.26 21.38
C LYS A 78 12.74 -10.78 22.64
N TRP A 79 11.74 -9.92 22.46
CA TRP A 79 10.93 -9.43 23.58
C TRP A 79 10.15 -10.57 24.23
N PRO A 80 9.87 -10.50 25.55
CA PRO A 80 9.03 -11.49 26.20
C PRO A 80 7.65 -11.50 25.55
N LEU A 81 7.14 -12.71 25.26
CA LEU A 81 5.92 -12.92 24.49
C LEU A 81 4.72 -12.14 25.06
N GLY A 82 4.64 -12.00 26.39
CA GLY A 82 3.59 -11.23 27.06
C GLY A 82 3.59 -9.74 26.70
N VAL A 83 4.77 -9.09 26.66
CA VAL A 83 4.88 -7.68 26.25
C VAL A 83 4.56 -7.54 24.76
N ALA A 84 4.98 -8.52 23.96
CA ALA A 84 4.69 -8.50 22.54
C ALA A 84 3.19 -8.62 22.24
N ILE A 85 2.49 -9.52 22.92
CA ILE A 85 1.04 -9.71 22.79
C ILE A 85 0.29 -8.48 23.32
N ALA A 86 0.69 -7.91 24.46
CA ALA A 86 0.04 -6.74 25.03
C ALA A 86 0.08 -5.54 24.08
N LEU A 87 1.25 -5.28 23.48
CA LEU A 87 1.41 -4.21 22.50
C LEU A 87 0.62 -4.51 21.21
N MET A 88 0.68 -5.76 20.74
CA MET A 88 -0.09 -6.20 19.57
C MET A 88 -1.60 -6.05 19.77
N ALA A 89 -2.11 -6.30 20.98
CA ALA A 89 -3.53 -6.14 21.30
C ALA A 89 -4.02 -4.70 21.13
N VAL A 90 -3.20 -3.71 21.50
CA VAL A 90 -3.52 -2.28 21.28
C VAL A 90 -3.63 -1.96 19.79
N PHE A 91 -2.65 -2.42 19.00
CA PHE A 91 -2.64 -2.24 17.56
C PHE A 91 -3.82 -2.93 16.87
N VAL A 92 -4.13 -4.18 17.24
CA VAL A 92 -5.27 -4.93 16.70
C VAL A 92 -6.60 -4.26 17.07
N PHE A 93 -6.72 -3.69 18.27
CA PHE A 93 -7.92 -2.96 18.67
C PHE A 93 -8.15 -1.73 17.77
N ILE A 94 -7.12 -0.95 17.51
CA ILE A 94 -7.18 0.22 16.62
C ILE A 94 -7.51 -0.22 15.20
N ASP A 95 -6.81 -1.23 14.67
CA ASP A 95 -7.01 -1.76 13.33
C ASP A 95 -8.44 -2.29 13.13
N THR A 96 -8.99 -2.99 14.12
CA THR A 96 -10.36 -3.51 14.06
C THR A 96 -11.38 -2.36 14.03
N GLY A 97 -11.14 -1.30 14.79
CA GLY A 97 -11.96 -0.08 14.75
C GLY A 97 -11.92 0.60 13.36
N PHE A 98 -10.72 0.74 12.79
CA PHE A 98 -10.55 1.25 11.43
C PHE A 98 -11.21 0.34 10.39
N PHE A 99 -11.06 -0.99 10.52
CA PHE A 99 -11.65 -1.95 9.61
C PHE A 99 -13.17 -1.90 9.65
N ALA A 100 -13.77 -1.85 10.85
CA ALA A 100 -15.21 -1.70 11.02
C ALA A 100 -15.75 -0.40 10.41
N ALA A 101 -15.01 0.71 10.54
CA ALA A 101 -15.38 1.98 9.94
C ALA A 101 -15.30 1.97 8.40
N ASN A 102 -14.42 1.14 7.83
CA ASN A 102 -14.17 1.09 6.39
C ASN A 102 -14.93 -0.04 5.65
N ILE A 103 -15.31 -1.13 6.33
CA ILE A 103 -15.98 -2.29 5.67
C ILE A 103 -17.34 -1.93 5.09
N VAL A 104 -18.10 -1.06 5.76
CA VAL A 104 -19.42 -0.60 5.28
C VAL A 104 -19.30 0.17 3.96
N LYS A 105 -18.16 0.83 3.75
CA LYS A 105 -17.89 1.67 2.58
C LYS A 105 -17.24 0.92 1.42
N VAL A 106 -16.98 -0.39 1.58
CA VAL A 106 -16.44 -1.25 0.51
C VAL A 106 -17.37 -1.26 -0.69
N PHE A 107 -18.69 -1.32 -0.46
CA PHE A 107 -19.69 -1.36 -1.52
C PHE A 107 -19.85 -0.02 -2.26
N GLU A 108 -19.44 1.10 -1.66
CA GLU A 108 -19.58 2.45 -2.24
C GLU A 108 -18.37 2.89 -3.08
N GLY A 109 -17.32 2.07 -3.16
CA GLY A 109 -16.14 2.37 -3.97
C GLY A 109 -14.84 1.65 -3.61
N GLY A 110 -14.82 0.87 -2.53
CA GLY A 110 -13.64 0.11 -2.10
C GLY A 110 -13.12 -0.94 -3.10
N TRP A 111 -13.97 -1.38 -4.03
CA TRP A 111 -13.57 -2.31 -5.09
C TRP A 111 -12.47 -1.73 -6.02
N ALA A 112 -12.41 -0.41 -6.19
CA ALA A 112 -11.45 0.22 -7.08
C ALA A 112 -10.00 0.01 -6.61
N SER A 113 -9.77 0.13 -5.30
CA SER A 113 -8.43 -0.05 -4.73
C SER A 113 -7.99 -1.51 -4.73
N LEU A 114 -8.92 -2.45 -4.53
CA LEU A 114 -8.69 -3.88 -4.71
C LEU A 114 -8.36 -4.23 -6.16
N ALA A 115 -9.06 -3.64 -7.13
CA ALA A 115 -8.80 -3.84 -8.56
C ALA A 115 -7.40 -3.35 -8.95
N ILE A 116 -7.00 -2.15 -8.49
CA ILE A 116 -5.65 -1.62 -8.70
C ILE A 116 -4.60 -2.53 -8.08
N ALA A 117 -4.82 -3.00 -6.84
CA ALA A 117 -3.92 -3.93 -6.18
C ALA A 117 -3.77 -5.24 -6.99
N ALA A 118 -4.87 -5.80 -7.51
CA ALA A 118 -4.84 -7.00 -8.33
C ALA A 118 -4.03 -6.80 -9.62
N VAL A 119 -4.19 -5.67 -10.32
CA VAL A 119 -3.41 -5.35 -11.53
C VAL A 119 -1.91 -5.25 -11.22
N ILE A 120 -1.55 -4.59 -10.11
CA ILE A 120 -0.16 -4.47 -9.68
C ILE A 120 0.41 -5.85 -9.34
N VAL A 121 -0.32 -6.67 -8.58
CA VAL A 121 0.10 -8.03 -8.23
C VAL A 121 0.26 -8.91 -9.46
N MET A 122 -0.67 -8.85 -10.42
CA MET A 122 -0.55 -9.58 -11.68
C MET A 122 0.68 -9.14 -12.47
N THR A 123 0.96 -7.83 -12.52
CA THR A 123 2.16 -7.29 -13.18
C THR A 123 3.41 -7.83 -12.50
N MET A 124 3.47 -7.79 -11.17
CA MET A 124 4.62 -8.29 -10.41
C MET A 124 4.81 -9.81 -10.61
N TRP A 125 3.73 -10.59 -10.57
CA TRP A 125 3.76 -12.03 -10.81
C TRP A 125 4.26 -12.38 -12.21
N THR A 126 3.83 -11.62 -13.22
CA THR A 126 4.22 -11.84 -14.62
C THR A 126 5.72 -11.61 -14.83
N TRP A 127 6.34 -10.70 -14.06
CA TRP A 127 7.75 -10.34 -14.19
C TRP A 127 8.70 -11.08 -13.26
N ILE A 128 8.19 -11.69 -12.18
CA ILE A 128 8.97 -12.55 -11.27
C ILE A 128 9.20 -13.93 -11.86
N ARG A 129 8.30 -14.40 -12.73
CA ARG A 129 8.49 -15.62 -13.52
C ARG A 129 9.47 -15.39 -14.66
#